data_AF-A0A3B0XXM6-F1
#
_entry.id   AF-A0A3B0XXM6-F1
#
_cell.length_a   1.000
_cell.length_b   1.000
_cell.length_c   1.000
_cell.angle_alpha   90.00
_cell.angle_beta   90.00
_cell.angle_gamma   90.00
#
_symmetry.space_group_name_H-M   'P 1'
#
loop_
_entity.id
_entity.type
_entity.pdbx_description
1 polymer ?
#
loop_
_entity_poly.entity_id
_entity_poly.type
_entity_poly.pdbx_seq_one_letter_code
_entity_poly.pdbx_strand_id
1 'polypeptide(L)'
;MNDAPSCKCVISFLWTNALVVGAMVFLVFTFIDPADVAVAMMLDVDEGVFRIQAYAFSFLFMWVAFSASTFLNCYFSRLKYNMDNAAK
;
A
#
# COMPACT_ATOMS: atom_id res chain seq x y z
N MET A 1 0.02 -31.02 4.19
CA MET A 1 -0.17 -29.70 3.57
C MET A 1 1.21 -29.09 3.36
N ASN A 2 1.82 -29.32 2.20
CA ASN A 2 3.19 -28.90 1.87
C ASN A 2 3.20 -27.85 0.74
N ASP A 3 2.19 -26.97 0.73
CA ASP A 3 2.13 -25.84 -0.19
C ASP A 3 2.85 -24.65 0.44
N ALA A 4 4.19 -24.65 0.35
CA ALA A 4 4.94 -23.41 0.53
C ALA A 4 4.33 -22.35 -0.40
N PRO A 5 4.05 -21.12 0.07
CA PRO A 5 3.41 -20.12 -0.76
C PRO A 5 4.31 -19.85 -1.97
N SER A 6 3.94 -20.40 -3.12
CA SER A 6 4.71 -20.28 -4.35
C SER A 6 4.89 -18.79 -4.63
N CYS A 7 6.13 -18.33 -4.87
CA CYS A 7 6.45 -16.92 -5.17
C CYS A 7 5.50 -16.27 -6.18
N LYS A 8 4.92 -17.06 -7.11
CA LYS A 8 3.89 -16.61 -8.06
C LYS A 8 2.66 -15.99 -7.39
N CYS A 9 2.20 -16.53 -6.27
CA CYS A 9 1.03 -16.04 -5.55
C CYS A 9 1.32 -14.69 -4.87
N VAL A 10 2.52 -14.54 -4.30
CA VAL A 10 2.98 -13.29 -3.68
C VAL A 10 3.14 -12.18 -4.72
N ILE A 11 3.77 -12.47 -5.86
CA ILE A 11 3.97 -11.48 -6.93
C ILE A 11 2.62 -11.06 -7.52
N SER A 12 1.71 -12.02 -7.76
CA SER A 12 0.36 -11.72 -8.26
C SER A 12 -0.42 -10.83 -7.30
N PHE A 13 -0.33 -11.08 -5.99
CA PHE A 13 -0.93 -10.23 -4.98
C PHE A 13 -0.30 -8.82 -4.95
N LEU A 14 1.03 -8.71 -4.89
CA LEU A 14 1.74 -7.43 -4.80
C LEU A 14 1.45 -6.53 -6.00
N TRP A 15 1.44 -7.10 -7.21
CA TRP A 15 1.10 -6.39 -8.44
C TRP A 15 -0.35 -5.88 -8.44
N THR A 16 -1.30 -6.74 -8.06
CA THR A 16 -2.72 -6.36 -8.04
C THR A 16 -2.96 -5.28 -6.98
N ASN A 17 -2.31 -5.39 -5.81
CA ASN A 17 -2.35 -4.37 -4.77
C ASN A 17 -1.75 -3.04 -5.25
N ALA A 18 -0.68 -3.08 -6.05
CA ALA A 18 -0.07 -1.88 -6.63
C ALA A 18 -1.05 -1.12 -7.53
N LEU A 19 -1.84 -1.83 -8.35
CA LEU A 19 -2.86 -1.21 -9.20
C LEU A 19 -3.97 -0.54 -8.38
N VAL A 20 -4.45 -1.20 -7.32
CA VAL A 20 -5.49 -0.64 -6.44
C VAL A 20 -5.00 0.63 -5.75
N VAL A 21 -3.78 0.59 -5.19
CA VAL A 21 -3.17 1.77 -4.56
C VAL A 21 -2.90 2.87 -5.58
N GLY A 22 -2.44 2.51 -6.79
CA GLY A 22 -2.25 3.47 -7.88
C GLY A 22 -3.53 4.20 -8.24
N ALA A 23 -4.65 3.48 -8.35
CA ALA A 23 -5.96 4.09 -8.59
C ALA A 23 -6.40 5.00 -7.44
N MET A 24 -6.18 4.59 -6.18
CA MET A 24 -6.51 5.40 -5.02
C MET A 24 -5.70 6.70 -4.96
N VAL A 25 -4.38 6.59 -5.16
CA VAL A 25 -3.45 7.73 -5.25
C VAL A 25 -3.88 8.67 -6.38
N PHE A 26 -4.18 8.14 -7.56
CA PHE A 26 -4.66 8.93 -8.69
C PHE A 26 -5.95 9.70 -8.36
N LEU A 27 -6.93 9.03 -7.74
CA LEU A 27 -8.18 9.68 -7.34
C LEU A 27 -7.96 10.77 -6.29
N VAL A 28 -7.11 10.54 -5.29
CA VAL A 28 -6.80 11.54 -4.25
C VAL A 28 -6.14 12.76 -4.88
N PHE A 29 -5.13 12.56 -5.71
CA PHE A 29 -4.37 13.65 -6.30
C PHE A 29 -5.06 14.31 -7.50
N THR A 30 -6.18 13.75 -7.98
CA THR A 30 -7.07 14.46 -8.92
C THR A 30 -7.75 15.65 -8.25
N PHE A 31 -7.99 15.60 -6.93
CA PHE A 31 -8.62 16.69 -6.19
C PHE A 31 -7.63 17.60 -5.47
N ILE A 32 -6.42 17.11 -5.19
CA ILE A 32 -5.40 17.83 -4.43
C ILE A 32 -4.10 17.75 -5.22
N ASP A 33 -3.62 18.83 -5.84
CA ASP A 33 -2.29 18.83 -6.47
C ASP A 33 -1.21 19.04 -5.38
N PRO A 34 -0.16 18.20 -5.28
CA PRO A 34 0.92 18.43 -4.33
C PRO A 34 1.62 19.78 -4.51
N ALA A 35 1.66 20.33 -5.71
CA ALA A 35 2.25 21.64 -5.97
C ALA A 35 1.45 22.76 -5.26
N ASP A 36 0.11 22.70 -5.32
CA ASP A 36 -0.76 23.63 -4.59
C ASP A 36 -0.56 23.52 -3.08
N VAL A 37 -0.32 22.32 -2.57
CA VAL A 37 -0.01 22.09 -1.15
C VAL A 37 1.34 22.73 -0.77
N ALA A 38 2.37 22.60 -1.61
CA ALA A 38 3.67 23.23 -1.36
C ALA A 38 3.56 24.75 -1.27
N VAL A 39 2.81 25.36 -2.20
CA VAL A 39 2.55 26.81 -2.20
C VAL A 39 1.74 27.21 -0.97
N ALA A 40 0.68 26.48 -0.62
CA ALA A 40 -0.15 26.76 0.55
C ALA A 40 0.63 26.65 1.87
N MET A 41 1.64 25.78 1.95
CA MET A 41 2.51 25.64 3.11
C MET A 41 3.75 26.55 3.09
N MET A 42 3.88 27.46 2.11
CA MET A 42 5.02 28.36 1.93
C MET A 42 6.37 27.63 1.97
N LEU A 43 6.43 26.46 1.33
CA LEU A 43 7.63 25.65 1.25
C LEU A 43 8.59 26.18 0.17
N ASP A 44 9.83 26.47 0.55
CA ASP A 44 10.90 26.89 -0.38
C ASP A 44 11.52 25.67 -1.10
N VAL A 45 10.74 25.06 -2.00
CA VAL A 45 11.16 23.90 -2.79
C VAL A 45 10.69 24.02 -4.23
N ASP A 46 11.44 23.40 -5.13
CA ASP A 46 11.04 23.27 -6.53
C ASP A 46 9.73 22.47 -6.64
N GLU A 47 8.70 23.11 -7.18
CA GLU A 47 7.35 22.54 -7.31
C GLU A 47 7.34 21.22 -8.10
N GLY A 48 8.18 21.14 -9.14
CA GLY A 48 8.31 19.94 -9.98
C GLY A 48 8.88 18.75 -9.20
N VAL A 49 9.96 18.98 -8.46
CA VAL A 49 10.58 17.98 -7.59
C VAL A 49 9.64 17.55 -6.47
N PHE A 50 9.00 18.51 -5.79
CA PHE A 50 8.07 18.21 -4.70
C PHE A 50 6.89 17.36 -5.18
N ARG A 51 6.33 17.68 -6.35
CA ARG A 51 5.20 16.94 -6.93
C ARG A 51 5.55 15.47 -7.20
N ILE A 52 6.72 15.20 -7.80
CA ILE A 52 7.19 13.83 -8.04
C ILE A 52 7.43 13.10 -6.72
N GLN A 53 8.06 13.76 -5.75
CA GLN A 53 8.33 13.17 -4.44
C GLN A 53 7.03 12.80 -3.70
N ALA A 54 6.05 13.70 -3.68
CA ALA A 54 4.77 13.47 -3.02
C ALA A 54 4.00 12.30 -3.65
N TYR A 55 3.96 12.21 -4.99
CA TYR A 55 3.32 11.09 -5.68
C TYR A 55 4.03 9.76 -5.41
N ALA A 56 5.35 9.73 -5.56
CA ALA A 56 6.14 8.51 -5.37
C ALA A 56 6.07 8.03 -3.91
N PHE A 57 6.22 8.95 -2.96
CA PHE A 57 6.16 8.64 -1.53
C PHE A 57 4.79 8.12 -1.14
N SER A 58 3.72 8.82 -1.52
CA SER A 58 2.35 8.41 -1.18
C SER A 58 2.00 7.05 -1.76
N PHE A 59 2.41 6.79 -3.00
CA PHE A 59 2.23 5.48 -3.64
C PHE A 59 2.97 4.37 -2.90
N LEU A 60 4.28 4.52 -2.69
CA LEU A 60 5.09 3.50 -2.02
C LEU A 60 4.61 3.26 -0.58
N PHE A 61 4.30 4.32 0.15
CA PHE A 61 3.82 4.25 1.52
C PHE A 61 2.49 3.50 1.60
N MET A 62 1.49 3.86 0.80
CA MET A 62 0.21 3.15 0.78
C MET A 62 0.37 1.71 0.30
N TRP A 63 1.21 1.46 -0.70
CA TRP A 63 1.41 0.11 -1.24
C TRP A 63 2.03 -0.83 -0.20
N VAL A 64 3.02 -0.36 0.55
CA VAL A 64 3.61 -1.12 1.66
C VAL A 64 2.61 -1.27 2.81
N ALA A 65 1.90 -0.20 3.19
CA ALA A 65 0.92 -0.24 4.28
C ALA A 65 -0.23 -1.23 4.01
N PHE A 66 -0.76 -1.25 2.79
CA PHE A 66 -1.81 -2.20 2.39
C PHE A 66 -1.27 -3.62 2.34
N SER A 67 -0.06 -3.81 1.80
CA SER A 67 0.59 -5.13 1.77
C SER A 67 0.81 -5.68 3.18
N ALA A 68 1.30 -4.84 4.11
CA ALA A 68 1.49 -5.19 5.51
C ALA A 68 0.16 -5.50 6.21
N SER A 69 -0.89 -4.71 5.94
CA SER A 69 -2.23 -4.91 6.50
C SER A 69 -2.83 -6.24 6.05
N THR A 70 -2.71 -6.60 4.77
CA THR A 70 -3.17 -7.91 4.28
C THR A 70 -2.35 -9.05 4.88
N PHE A 71 -1.03 -8.89 4.98
CA PHE A 71 -0.17 -9.89 5.61
C PHE A 71 -0.55 -10.15 7.08
N LEU A 72 -0.77 -9.10 7.86
CA LEU A 72 -1.21 -9.21 9.26
C LEU A 72 -2.59 -9.85 9.37
N ASN A 73 -3.54 -9.49 8.51
CA ASN A 73 -4.86 -10.12 8.49
C ASN A 73 -4.80 -11.62 8.21
N CYS A 74 -3.98 -12.03 7.24
CA CYS A 74 -3.74 -13.45 6.95
C CYS A 74 -3.08 -14.17 8.13
N TYR A 75 -2.09 -13.53 8.76
CA TYR A 75 -1.41 -14.08 9.93
C TYR A 75 -2.36 -14.31 11.10
N PHE A 76 -3.14 -13.30 11.50
CA PHE A 76 -4.10 -13.42 12.60
C PHE A 76 -5.23 -14.39 12.28
N SER A 77 -5.72 -14.41 11.04
CA SER A 77 -6.73 -15.39 10.60
C SER A 77 -6.23 -16.83 10.74
N ARG A 78 -4.97 -17.07 10.37
CA ARG A 78 -4.33 -18.39 10.52
C ARG A 78 -4.13 -18.76 11.99
N LEU A 79 -3.72 -17.81 12.82
CA LEU A 79 -3.54 -18.03 14.26
C LEU A 79 -4.87 -18.40 14.92
N LYS A 80 -5.95 -17.69 14.61
CA LYS A 80 -7.30 -18.01 15.08
C LYS A 80 -7.76 -19.41 14.63
N TYR A 81 -7.60 -19.74 13.35
CA TYR A 81 -7.94 -21.07 12.82
C TYR A 81 -7.20 -22.20 13.56
N ASN A 82 -5.90 -22.01 13.86
CA ASN A 82 -5.12 -23.02 14.58
C ASN A 82 -5.60 -23.19 16.02
N MET A 83 -5.96 -22.11 16.71
CA MET A 83 -6.51 -22.16 18.07
C MET A 83 -7.86 -22.89 18.12
N ASP A 84 -8.77 -22.57 17.19
CA ASP A 84 -10.11 -23.18 17.13
C ASP A 84 -10.04 -24.69 16.83
N ASN A 85 -9.06 -25.14 16.06
CA ASN A 85 -8.86 -26.56 15.76
C ASN A 85 -8.03 -27.31 16.82
N ALA A 86 -7.19 -26.63 17.59
CA ALA A 86 -6.47 -27.24 18.72
C ALA A 86 -7.38 -27.49 19.94
N ALA A 87 -8.53 -26.80 20.01
CA ALA A 87 -9.53 -26.96 21.05
C ALA A 87 -10.58 -28.06 20.76
N LYS A 88 -10.49 -28.72 19.59
CA LYS A 88 -11.31 -29.89 19.21
C LYS A 88 -10.48 -31.16 19.28
#